data_AF-A0A3N2MVL1-F1
#
_entry.id   AF-A0A3N2MVL1-F1
#
_cell.length_a   1.000
_cell.length_b   1.000
_cell.length_c   1.000
_cell.angle_alpha   90.00
_cell.angle_beta   90.00
_cell.angle_gamma   90.00
#
_symmetry.space_group_name_H-M   'P 1'
#
loop_
_entity.id
_entity.type
_entity.pdbx_description
1 polymer ?
#
loop_
_entity_poly.entity_id
_entity_poly.type
_entity_poly.pdbx_seq_one_letter_code
_entity_poly.pdbx_strand_id
1 'polypeptide(L)'
;MSVPYFFQWTDIPFDQLNALPLKEKQAFLKKEEMNIRQNLGEAVPTIIFRQIANKIRKYLERPTFTNADALALVKDNQLWTQERIIRYIRQSQSSFSRLSRIVEMANSERDNTAAYYTRQDICFSIVNNLPEAKNFSTLSILEPSIGVGNFLPALIDRYANVSNVTIDVVDINPTSIQLLKEMLLHINIPANVKINFIEGDFLLLEFDKKYDIVIGNPPYMKLTKEKSLATKYKAGAINKDTNNIFAFFVEKAIKLGSYVSLIVPKSIINAPEFNKTREIMNYHSISHIIDFGEKAFKGVKIETISFTINTTRKSGETLVSSYINNSVRLLPQKYITDSFFPYWLLYRNEDFDRVANSMSFGIFKSYRDRVITKAVTKSRGKFRVLKSRNIGNNEVIDIPDYDCYVDDISSFDVSKFLNHTECVLL
;
A
#
# COMPACT_ATOMS: atom_id res chain seq x y z
N MET A 1 15.65 9.35 35.58
CA MET A 1 14.45 10.22 35.54
C MET A 1 14.85 11.57 34.96
N SER A 2 13.97 12.25 34.23
CA SER A 2 14.16 13.62 33.70
C SER A 2 14.18 14.70 34.78
N VAL A 3 14.09 14.30 36.04
CA VAL A 3 14.04 15.15 37.21
C VAL A 3 15.47 15.64 37.49
N PRO A 4 15.73 16.96 37.40
CA PRO A 4 17.03 17.49 37.76
C PRO A 4 17.39 17.14 39.20
N TYR A 5 18.68 16.95 39.48
CA TYR A 5 19.14 16.61 40.84
C TYR A 5 18.79 17.67 41.89
N PHE A 6 18.58 18.91 41.44
CA PHE A 6 18.17 20.05 42.26
C PHE A 6 16.65 20.16 42.46
N PHE A 7 15.85 19.30 41.81
CA PHE A 7 14.40 19.39 41.89
C PHE A 7 13.90 18.88 43.24
N GLN A 8 13.12 19.72 43.91
CA GLN A 8 12.45 19.40 45.16
C GLN A 8 10.95 19.54 44.92
N TRP A 9 10.21 18.45 45.16
CA TRP A 9 8.73 18.44 45.08
C TRP A 9 8.06 18.72 46.43
N THR A 10 8.88 18.97 47.45
CA THR A 10 8.49 19.23 48.83
C THR A 10 9.56 20.11 49.47
N ASP A 11 9.15 21.00 50.36
CA ASP A 11 10.03 21.89 51.10
C ASP A 11 10.83 21.16 52.20
N ILE A 12 10.52 19.87 52.44
CA ILE A 12 11.23 19.03 53.41
C ILE A 12 12.48 18.44 52.77
N PRO A 13 13.68 18.65 53.34
CA PRO A 13 14.92 18.07 52.83
C PRO A 13 14.85 16.54 52.74
N PHE A 14 15.42 15.97 51.68
CA PHE A 14 15.40 14.52 51.46
C PHE A 14 16.06 13.74 52.59
N ASP A 15 17.10 14.27 53.23
CA ASP A 15 17.76 13.61 54.36
C ASP A 15 16.80 13.40 55.54
N GLN A 16 15.89 14.35 55.78
CA GLN A 16 14.86 14.24 56.81
C GLN A 16 13.77 13.23 56.40
N LEU A 17 13.32 13.29 55.14
CA LEU A 17 12.34 12.31 54.63
C LEU A 17 12.89 10.89 54.63
N ASN A 18 14.18 10.72 54.33
CA ASN A 18 14.88 9.44 54.33
C ASN A 18 15.14 8.91 55.75
N ALA A 19 15.15 9.78 56.77
CA ALA A 19 15.24 9.38 58.17
C ALA A 19 13.90 8.92 58.78
N LEU A 20 12.76 9.20 58.13
CA LEU A 20 11.45 8.82 58.66
C LEU A 20 11.28 7.28 58.77
N PRO A 21 10.57 6.79 59.80
CA PRO A 21 10.11 5.40 59.87
C PRO A 21 9.28 5.01 58.63
N LEU A 22 9.34 3.75 58.22
CA LEU A 22 8.69 3.26 57.00
C LEU A 22 7.19 3.63 56.92
N LYS A 23 6.49 3.53 58.05
CA LYS A 23 5.06 3.82 58.15
C LYS A 23 4.73 5.29 57.88
N GLU A 24 5.61 6.18 58.35
CA GLU A 24 5.49 7.63 58.14
C GLU A 24 5.88 8.04 56.72
N LYS A 25 6.91 7.40 56.14
CA LYS A 25 7.25 7.55 54.71
C LYS A 25 6.06 7.20 53.82
N GLN A 26 5.40 6.08 54.09
CA GLN A 26 4.23 5.64 53.32
C GLN A 26 3.05 6.61 53.46
N ALA A 27 2.78 7.10 54.68
CA ALA A 27 1.73 8.09 54.90
C ALA A 27 2.02 9.42 54.19
N PHE A 28 3.28 9.87 54.23
CA PHE A 28 3.73 11.09 53.56
C PHE A 28 3.62 10.97 52.03
N LEU A 29 4.10 9.86 51.45
CA LEU A 29 3.98 9.59 50.01
C LEU A 29 2.52 9.55 49.55
N LYS A 30 1.64 8.94 50.36
CA LYS A 30 0.21 8.87 50.03
C LYS A 30 -0.48 10.24 50.09
N LYS A 31 -0.08 11.10 51.03
CA LYS A 31 -0.58 12.47 51.13
C LYS A 31 -0.16 13.31 49.92
N GLU A 32 1.09 13.17 49.50
CA GLU A 32 1.69 14.01 48.44
C GLU A 32 1.54 13.40 47.02
N GLU A 33 0.83 12.28 46.87
CA GLU A 33 0.72 11.55 45.60
C GLU A 33 0.27 12.44 44.43
N MET A 34 -0.75 13.27 44.65
CA MET A 34 -1.29 14.17 43.63
C MET A 34 -0.30 15.28 43.26
N ASN A 35 0.40 15.83 44.25
CA ASN A 35 1.44 16.84 44.08
C ASN A 35 2.64 16.26 43.30
N ILE A 36 3.09 15.05 43.66
CA ILE A 36 4.14 14.31 42.96
C ILE A 36 3.73 14.06 41.49
N ARG A 37 2.50 13.60 41.22
CA ARG A 37 2.00 13.39 39.85
C ARG A 37 1.95 14.68 39.03
N GLN A 38 1.46 15.77 39.61
CA GLN A 38 1.36 17.06 38.93
C GLN A 38 2.74 17.67 38.63
N ASN A 39 3.67 17.55 39.58
CA ASN A 39 5.03 18.10 39.49
C ASN A 39 5.96 17.30 38.58
N LEU A 40 5.87 15.97 38.61
CA LEU A 40 6.68 15.10 37.75
C LEU A 40 6.05 14.90 36.37
N GLY A 41 4.76 15.20 36.26
CA GLY A 41 3.96 15.16 35.04
C GLY A 41 3.75 13.75 34.49
N GLU A 42 2.58 13.52 33.91
CA GLU A 42 2.31 12.37 33.03
C GLU A 42 3.03 12.49 31.67
N ALA A 43 3.89 13.50 31.50
CA ALA A 43 4.59 13.79 30.27
C ALA A 43 5.76 12.83 30.04
N VAL A 44 5.89 12.33 28.81
CA VAL A 44 7.04 11.53 28.38
C VAL A 44 8.33 12.34 28.65
N PRO A 45 9.30 11.81 29.43
CA PRO A 45 10.51 12.53 29.82
C PRO A 45 11.22 13.17 28.61
N THR A 46 11.68 14.43 28.72
CA THR A 46 12.38 15.14 27.63
C THR A 46 13.59 14.38 27.10
N ILE A 47 14.23 13.55 27.94
CA ILE A 47 15.32 12.67 27.53
C ILE A 47 14.87 11.61 26.51
N ILE A 48 13.64 11.12 26.59
CA ILE A 48 13.07 10.19 25.60
C ILE A 48 12.90 10.91 24.27
N PHE A 49 12.35 12.13 24.25
CA PHE A 49 12.28 12.94 23.03
C PHE A 49 13.67 13.22 22.44
N ARG A 50 14.66 13.54 23.29
CA ARG A 50 16.06 13.74 22.87
C ARG A 50 16.66 12.47 22.29
N GLN A 51 16.40 11.31 22.90
CA GLN A 51 16.84 10.01 22.39
C GLN A 51 16.18 9.68 21.05
N ILE A 52 14.88 9.93 20.90
CA ILE A 52 14.14 9.78 19.65
C ILE A 52 14.74 10.70 18.57
N ALA A 53 14.90 12.00 18.86
CA ALA A 53 15.49 12.97 17.95
C ALA A 53 16.92 12.58 17.53
N ASN A 54 17.76 12.12 18.48
CA ASN A 54 19.10 11.63 18.16
C ASN A 54 19.08 10.38 17.26
N LYS A 55 18.14 9.46 17.47
CA LYS A 55 17.95 8.29 16.60
C LYS A 55 17.49 8.70 15.21
N ILE A 56 16.54 9.63 15.10
CA ILE A 56 16.05 10.20 13.84
C ILE A 56 17.21 10.87 13.09
N ARG A 57 17.96 11.76 13.75
CA ARG A 57 19.10 12.46 13.14
C ARG A 57 20.15 11.47 12.61
N LYS A 58 20.58 10.52 13.45
CA LYS A 58 21.52 9.46 13.05
C LYS A 58 21.02 8.61 11.88
N TYR A 59 19.71 8.48 11.70
CA TYR A 59 19.13 7.76 10.56
C TYR A 59 19.12 8.62 9.30
N LEU A 60 18.69 9.89 9.40
CA LEU A 60 18.62 10.83 8.29
C LEU A 60 20.00 11.21 7.74
N GLU A 61 21.03 11.24 8.58
CA GLU A 61 22.42 11.52 8.18
C GLU A 61 23.09 10.35 7.45
N ARG A 62 22.49 9.14 7.43
CA ARG A 62 23.07 7.99 6.73
C ARG A 62 22.90 8.15 5.21
N PRO A 63 23.95 7.91 4.41
CA PRO A 63 23.80 7.86 2.96
C PRO A 63 22.73 6.85 2.58
N THR A 64 21.70 7.31 1.88
CA THR A 64 20.68 6.40 1.36
C THR A 64 21.28 5.59 0.24
N PHE A 65 21.31 4.27 0.38
CA PHE A 65 21.53 3.40 -0.77
C PHE A 65 20.45 3.73 -1.81
N THR A 66 20.78 3.86 -3.08
CA THR A 66 19.87 4.26 -4.17
C THR A 66 19.71 3.13 -5.19
N ASN A 67 18.81 3.30 -6.15
CA ASN A 67 18.71 2.36 -7.28
C ASN A 67 19.96 2.45 -8.18
N ALA A 68 20.57 3.63 -8.29
CA ALA A 68 21.82 3.81 -9.03
C ALA A 68 22.98 3.05 -8.37
N ASP A 69 23.09 3.10 -7.04
CA ASP A 69 24.11 2.33 -6.30
C ASP A 69 23.91 0.82 -6.48
N ALA A 70 22.66 0.36 -6.45
CA ALA A 70 22.34 -1.04 -6.69
C ALA A 70 22.68 -1.47 -8.12
N LEU A 71 22.35 -0.66 -9.13
CA LEU A 71 22.69 -0.92 -10.53
C LEU A 71 24.20 -0.95 -10.76
N ALA A 72 24.96 -0.07 -10.10
CA ALA A 72 26.42 -0.10 -10.16
C ALA A 72 26.96 -1.44 -9.63
N LEU A 73 26.48 -1.91 -8.47
CA LEU A 73 26.86 -3.21 -7.92
C LEU A 73 26.46 -4.39 -8.82
N VAL A 74 25.27 -4.35 -9.43
CA VAL A 74 24.83 -5.36 -10.40
C VAL A 74 25.80 -5.45 -11.58
N LYS A 75 26.21 -4.30 -12.12
CA LYS A 75 27.14 -4.22 -13.24
C LYS A 75 28.55 -4.69 -12.85
N ASP A 76 29.08 -4.19 -11.74
CA ASP A 76 30.45 -4.48 -11.28
C ASP A 76 30.64 -5.96 -10.92
N ASN A 77 29.59 -6.59 -10.37
CA ASN A 77 29.60 -8.02 -10.00
C ASN A 77 29.01 -8.93 -11.08
N GLN A 78 28.60 -8.37 -12.23
CA GLN A 78 28.02 -9.09 -13.36
C GLN A 78 26.84 -9.99 -12.96
N LEU A 79 25.88 -9.46 -12.21
CA LEU A 79 24.76 -10.22 -11.63
C LEU A 79 23.64 -10.49 -12.65
N TRP A 80 23.99 -11.09 -13.79
CA TRP A 80 23.07 -11.33 -14.92
C TRP A 80 22.41 -12.71 -14.90
N THR A 81 22.89 -13.61 -14.06
CA THR A 81 22.34 -14.96 -13.91
C THR A 81 22.01 -15.22 -12.46
N GLN A 82 21.06 -16.12 -12.24
CA GLN A 82 20.57 -16.45 -10.91
C GLN A 82 21.64 -17.06 -10.01
N GLU A 83 22.53 -17.88 -10.58
CA GLU A 83 23.64 -18.49 -9.86
C GLU A 83 24.62 -17.44 -9.34
N ARG A 84 24.85 -16.38 -10.12
CA ARG A 84 25.71 -15.26 -9.73
C ARG A 84 25.06 -14.43 -8.63
N ILE A 85 23.76 -14.16 -8.74
CA ILE A 85 22.99 -13.45 -7.72
C ILE A 85 23.04 -14.22 -6.38
N ILE A 86 22.75 -15.52 -6.41
CA ILE A 86 22.80 -16.40 -5.23
C ILE A 86 24.20 -16.40 -4.61
N ARG A 87 25.25 -16.55 -5.42
CA ARG A 87 26.64 -16.52 -4.95
C ARG A 87 26.99 -15.20 -4.26
N TYR A 88 26.58 -14.08 -4.86
CA TYR A 88 26.79 -12.74 -4.30
C TYR A 88 26.09 -12.57 -2.96
N ILE A 89 24.84 -13.02 -2.83
CA ILE A 89 24.06 -12.94 -1.59
C ILE A 89 24.73 -13.75 -0.48
N ARG A 90 25.17 -14.98 -0.75
CA ARG A 90 25.86 -15.84 0.22
C ARG A 90 27.12 -15.22 0.80
N GLN A 91 27.84 -14.46 -0.01
CA GLN A 91 29.12 -13.84 0.37
C GLN A 91 28.95 -12.44 0.96
N SER A 92 27.77 -11.85 0.85
CA SER A 92 27.52 -10.49 1.31
C SER A 92 27.30 -10.43 2.82
N GLN A 93 27.64 -9.30 3.43
CA GLN A 93 27.27 -8.96 4.81
C GLN A 93 26.24 -7.81 4.85
N SER A 94 25.67 -7.47 3.70
CA SER A 94 24.69 -6.39 3.58
C SER A 94 23.35 -6.79 4.22
N SER A 95 22.65 -5.82 4.80
CA SER A 95 21.29 -6.04 5.29
C SER A 95 20.35 -6.54 4.19
N PHE A 96 19.32 -7.32 4.57
CA PHE A 96 18.24 -7.76 3.68
C PHE A 96 17.71 -6.65 2.76
N SER A 97 17.43 -5.45 3.29
CA SER A 97 16.89 -4.31 2.52
C SER A 97 17.79 -3.85 1.36
N ARG A 98 19.12 -3.93 1.53
CA ARG A 98 20.10 -3.59 0.48
C ARG A 98 20.16 -4.70 -0.56
N LEU A 99 20.24 -5.95 -0.10
CA LEU A 99 20.28 -7.12 -0.97
C LEU A 99 19.02 -7.21 -1.83
N SER A 100 17.83 -7.07 -1.24
CA SER A 100 16.55 -7.11 -1.93
C SER A 100 16.50 -6.11 -3.09
N ARG A 101 17.03 -4.90 -2.89
CA ARG A 101 17.12 -3.91 -3.96
C ARG A 101 18.16 -4.25 -5.03
N ILE A 102 19.30 -4.83 -4.67
CA ILE A 102 20.29 -5.32 -5.65
C ILE A 102 19.63 -6.40 -6.52
N VAL A 103 18.90 -7.33 -5.90
CA VAL A 103 18.19 -8.39 -6.62
C VAL A 103 17.10 -7.83 -7.53
N GLU A 104 16.30 -6.86 -7.06
CA GLU A 104 15.31 -6.17 -7.90
C GLU A 104 15.96 -5.54 -9.14
N MET A 105 17.13 -4.92 -9.00
CA MET A 105 17.85 -4.30 -10.11
C MET A 105 18.55 -5.32 -11.02
N ALA A 106 18.84 -6.52 -10.51
CA ALA A 106 19.40 -7.63 -11.29
C ALA A 106 18.33 -8.42 -12.05
N ASN A 107 17.06 -8.31 -11.63
CA ASN A 107 15.97 -9.10 -12.19
C ASN A 107 15.56 -8.58 -13.58
N SER A 108 16.04 -9.26 -14.62
CA SER A 108 15.68 -8.99 -16.01
C SER A 108 14.26 -9.42 -16.39
N GLU A 109 13.62 -10.30 -15.60
CA GLU A 109 12.26 -10.79 -15.87
C GLU A 109 11.15 -9.79 -15.47
N ARG A 110 11.52 -8.72 -14.76
CA ARG A 110 10.62 -7.65 -14.32
C ARG A 110 9.76 -7.09 -15.45
N ASP A 111 10.35 -6.88 -16.62
CA ASP A 111 9.66 -6.29 -17.78
C ASP A 111 8.63 -7.26 -18.40
N ASN A 112 8.85 -8.57 -18.26
CA ASN A 112 7.99 -9.60 -18.82
C ASN A 112 6.86 -10.01 -17.86
N THR A 113 7.15 -10.07 -16.57
CA THR A 113 6.23 -10.60 -15.55
C THR A 113 5.44 -9.51 -14.81
N ALA A 114 5.86 -8.24 -14.93
CA ALA A 114 5.36 -7.13 -14.13
C ALA A 114 5.37 -7.43 -12.61
N ALA A 115 6.31 -8.27 -12.17
CA ALA A 115 6.55 -8.59 -10.77
C ALA A 115 7.57 -7.60 -10.21
N TYR A 116 7.11 -6.70 -9.35
CA TYR A 116 7.93 -5.67 -8.71
C TYR A 116 8.11 -6.00 -7.23
N TYR A 117 9.34 -5.98 -6.72
CA TYR A 117 9.55 -6.19 -5.30
C TYR A 117 9.07 -4.96 -4.50
N THR A 118 8.19 -5.21 -3.53
CA THR A 118 7.63 -4.19 -2.66
C THR A 118 8.71 -3.61 -1.75
N ARG A 119 8.94 -2.30 -1.79
CA ARG A 119 9.96 -1.67 -0.95
C ARG A 119 9.67 -1.86 0.53
N GLN A 120 10.72 -1.94 1.35
CA GLN A 120 10.60 -2.20 2.79
C GLN A 120 9.74 -1.17 3.54
N ASP A 121 9.76 0.10 3.16
CA ASP A 121 8.91 1.14 3.76
C ASP A 121 7.42 0.94 3.42
N ILE A 122 7.12 0.43 2.22
CA ILE A 122 5.78 0.07 1.80
C ILE A 122 5.31 -1.19 2.53
N CYS A 123 6.15 -2.23 2.61
CA CYS A 123 5.87 -3.43 3.41
C CYS A 123 5.57 -3.08 4.87
N PHE A 124 6.38 -2.23 5.49
CA PHE A 124 6.16 -1.76 6.85
C PHE A 124 4.80 -1.06 7.00
N SER A 125 4.47 -0.15 6.08
CA SER A 125 3.20 0.61 6.11
C SER A 125 1.97 -0.31 6.02
N ILE A 126 2.04 -1.34 5.16
CA ILE A 126 0.96 -2.32 4.99
C ILE A 126 0.85 -3.23 6.20
N VAL A 127 1.98 -3.78 6.66
CA VAL A 127 2.04 -4.65 7.84
C VAL A 127 1.57 -3.91 9.09
N ASN A 128 1.77 -2.58 9.16
CA ASN A 128 1.34 -1.77 10.29
C ASN A 128 -0.18 -1.78 10.51
N ASN A 129 -0.97 -2.02 9.46
CA ASN A 129 -2.44 -2.03 9.50
C ASN A 129 -3.04 -3.41 9.80
N LEU A 130 -2.22 -4.44 9.94
CA LEU A 130 -2.68 -5.78 10.31
C LEU A 130 -3.15 -5.83 11.78
N PRO A 131 -3.85 -6.88 12.23
CA PRO A 131 -4.23 -7.00 13.63
C PRO A 131 -3.03 -7.04 14.59
N GLU A 132 -3.24 -6.64 15.84
CA GLU A 132 -2.19 -6.67 16.85
C GLU A 132 -1.81 -8.11 17.25
N ALA A 133 -0.52 -8.33 17.51
CA ALA A 133 0.02 -9.63 17.90
C ALA A 133 -0.67 -10.23 19.13
N LYS A 134 -1.09 -9.40 20.09
CA LYS A 134 -1.79 -9.83 21.32
C LYS A 134 -3.11 -10.55 21.07
N ASN A 135 -3.66 -10.43 19.86
CA ASN A 135 -4.90 -11.09 19.47
C ASN A 135 -4.69 -12.56 19.07
N PHE A 136 -3.45 -13.05 19.05
CA PHE A 136 -3.10 -14.39 18.59
C PHE A 136 -2.26 -15.14 19.63
N SER A 137 -2.66 -16.38 19.92
CA SER A 137 -1.79 -17.37 20.60
C SER A 137 -0.98 -18.17 19.58
N THR A 138 -1.64 -18.57 18.49
CA THR A 138 -1.05 -19.15 17.29
C THR A 138 -1.47 -18.32 16.09
N LEU A 139 -0.57 -18.12 15.13
CA LEU A 139 -0.82 -17.30 13.95
C LEU A 139 -0.39 -18.02 12.68
N SER A 140 -1.31 -18.09 11.71
CA SER A 140 -1.07 -18.62 10.37
C SER A 140 -1.13 -17.51 9.33
N ILE A 141 -0.04 -17.33 8.58
CA ILE A 141 0.10 -16.29 7.56
C ILE A 141 0.34 -16.97 6.20
N LEU A 142 -0.32 -16.46 5.16
CA LEU A 142 -0.06 -16.81 3.77
C LEU A 142 0.47 -15.60 3.01
N GLU A 143 1.57 -15.80 2.30
CA GLU A 143 2.11 -14.88 1.32
C GLU A 143 2.05 -15.59 -0.06
N PRO A 144 1.11 -15.20 -0.95
CA PRO A 144 0.76 -16.02 -2.11
C PRO A 144 1.67 -15.81 -3.34
N SER A 145 2.64 -14.90 -3.27
CA SER A 145 3.52 -14.55 -4.39
C SER A 145 4.80 -13.90 -3.86
N ILE A 146 5.63 -14.69 -3.19
CA ILE A 146 6.66 -14.23 -2.26
C ILE A 146 7.85 -13.54 -2.90
N GLY A 147 8.22 -13.93 -4.13
CA GLY A 147 9.45 -13.48 -4.76
C GLY A 147 10.64 -13.68 -3.82
N VAL A 148 11.27 -12.58 -3.40
CA VAL A 148 12.45 -12.58 -2.51
C VAL A 148 12.12 -12.31 -1.04
N GLY A 149 10.84 -12.28 -0.66
CA GLY A 149 10.42 -12.26 0.74
C GLY A 149 10.35 -10.89 1.39
N ASN A 150 10.04 -9.84 0.63
CA ASN A 150 10.10 -8.46 1.14
C ASN A 150 9.13 -8.15 2.29
N PHE A 151 8.02 -8.89 2.42
CA PHE A 151 7.13 -8.74 3.57
C PHE A 151 7.64 -9.44 4.84
N LEU A 152 8.54 -10.42 4.71
CA LEU A 152 8.95 -11.28 5.83
C LEU A 152 9.64 -10.50 6.97
N PRO A 153 10.59 -9.57 6.73
CA PRO A 153 11.20 -8.82 7.83
C PRO A 153 10.17 -8.10 8.71
N ALA A 154 9.21 -7.41 8.10
CA ALA A 154 8.18 -6.66 8.82
C ALA A 154 7.17 -7.58 9.53
N LEU A 155 6.80 -8.70 8.91
CA LEU A 155 5.90 -9.69 9.52
C LEU A 155 6.55 -10.38 10.73
N ILE A 156 7.82 -10.80 10.59
CA ILE A 156 8.58 -11.45 11.66
C ILE A 156 8.70 -10.50 12.85
N ASP A 157 9.06 -9.23 12.62
CA ASP A 157 9.19 -8.23 13.67
C ASP A 157 7.84 -7.95 14.36
N ARG A 158 6.76 -7.77 13.58
CA ARG A 158 5.41 -7.48 14.13
C ARG A 158 4.89 -8.60 15.03
N TYR A 159 5.16 -9.85 14.67
CA TYR A 159 4.60 -11.03 15.35
C TYR A 159 5.62 -11.82 16.17
N ALA A 160 6.79 -11.25 16.46
CA ALA A 160 7.85 -11.90 17.23
C ALA A 160 7.37 -12.41 18.59
N ASN A 161 6.38 -11.74 19.21
CA ASN A 161 5.84 -12.08 20.53
C ASN A 161 4.67 -13.08 20.51
N VAL A 162 4.23 -13.56 19.34
CA VAL A 162 3.19 -14.60 19.24
C VAL A 162 3.83 -15.96 19.51
N SER A 163 3.21 -16.82 20.32
CA SER A 163 3.85 -18.06 20.78
C SER A 163 4.22 -19.02 19.65
N ASN A 164 3.43 -19.08 18.58
CA ASN A 164 3.74 -19.87 17.38
C ASN A 164 3.23 -19.15 16.13
N VAL A 165 4.13 -18.87 15.19
CA VAL A 165 3.82 -18.24 13.91
C VAL A 165 4.23 -19.19 12.79
N THR A 166 3.29 -19.56 11.94
CA THR A 166 3.55 -20.29 10.70
C THR A 166 3.29 -19.39 9.51
N ILE A 167 4.28 -19.23 8.64
CA ILE A 167 4.19 -18.43 7.41
C ILE A 167 4.36 -19.38 6.22
N ASP A 168 3.29 -19.56 5.46
CA ASP A 168 3.33 -20.28 4.19
C ASP A 168 3.63 -19.28 3.08
N VAL A 169 4.70 -19.51 2.34
CA VAL A 169 5.13 -18.64 1.24
C VAL A 169 5.04 -19.40 -0.07
N VAL A 170 4.39 -18.80 -1.07
CA VAL A 170 4.12 -19.42 -2.37
C VAL A 170 4.84 -18.66 -3.48
N ASP A 171 5.55 -19.37 -4.35
CA ASP A 171 6.01 -18.85 -5.62
C ASP A 171 5.84 -19.92 -6.71
N ILE A 172 5.50 -19.48 -7.92
CA ILE A 172 5.39 -20.37 -9.08
C ILE A 172 6.77 -20.74 -9.63
N ASN A 173 7.78 -19.88 -9.42
CA ASN A 173 9.14 -20.09 -9.89
C ASN A 173 9.99 -20.74 -8.78
N PRO A 174 10.41 -22.00 -8.93
CA PRO A 174 11.21 -22.70 -7.92
C PRO A 174 12.56 -21.99 -7.66
N THR A 175 13.08 -21.30 -8.66
CA THR A 175 14.35 -20.57 -8.51
C THR A 175 14.17 -19.31 -7.66
N SER A 176 13.00 -18.65 -7.68
CA SER A 176 12.67 -17.58 -6.72
C SER A 176 12.67 -18.11 -5.28
N ILE A 177 12.14 -19.32 -5.05
CA ILE A 177 12.17 -19.97 -3.73
C ILE A 177 13.61 -20.27 -3.30
N GLN A 178 14.47 -20.73 -4.20
CA GLN A 178 15.89 -20.92 -3.91
C GLN A 178 16.55 -19.60 -3.47
N LEU A 179 16.30 -18.53 -4.21
CA LEU A 179 16.83 -17.21 -3.93
C LEU A 179 16.30 -16.66 -2.59
N LEU A 180 15.02 -16.86 -2.29
CA LEU A 180 14.41 -16.52 -1.02
C LEU A 180 15.11 -17.20 0.15
N LYS A 181 15.42 -18.50 0.06
CA LYS A 181 16.13 -19.24 1.12
C LYS A 181 17.49 -18.60 1.45
N GLU A 182 18.21 -18.12 0.45
CA GLU A 182 19.48 -17.39 0.64
C GLU A 182 19.26 -16.02 1.26
N MET A 183 18.22 -15.30 0.82
CA MET A 183 17.84 -13.99 1.37
C MET A 183 17.47 -14.08 2.86
N LEU A 184 16.83 -15.17 3.28
CA LEU A 184 16.42 -15.40 4.67
C LEU A 184 17.61 -15.55 5.64
N LEU A 185 18.80 -15.93 5.16
CA LEU A 185 20.02 -15.97 5.97
C LEU A 185 20.45 -14.56 6.45
N HIS A 186 19.91 -13.51 5.83
CA HIS A 186 20.16 -12.10 6.18
C HIS A 186 19.07 -11.50 7.08
N ILE A 187 18.20 -12.34 7.65
CA ILE A 187 17.16 -11.97 8.61
C ILE A 187 17.34 -12.80 9.88
N ASN A 188 17.20 -12.17 11.04
CA ASN A 188 17.10 -12.89 12.30
C ASN A 188 15.68 -13.45 12.48
N ILE A 189 15.50 -14.76 12.31
CA ILE A 189 14.21 -15.43 12.44
C ILE A 189 14.09 -16.03 13.85
N PRO A 190 13.14 -15.57 14.68
CA PRO A 190 12.89 -16.14 16.00
C PRO A 190 12.46 -17.62 15.95
N ALA A 191 12.77 -18.39 17.00
CA ALA A 191 12.48 -19.83 17.06
C ALA A 191 10.97 -20.18 17.01
N ASN A 192 10.10 -19.25 17.38
CA ASN A 192 8.65 -19.40 17.28
C ASN A 192 8.10 -19.18 15.86
N VAL A 193 8.93 -18.77 14.90
CA VAL A 193 8.53 -18.54 13.51
C VAL A 193 8.97 -19.71 12.63
N LYS A 194 8.01 -20.37 12.00
CA LYS A 194 8.22 -21.40 10.99
C LYS A 194 7.82 -20.87 9.62
N ILE A 195 8.70 -21.02 8.63
CA ILE A 195 8.41 -20.66 7.22
C ILE A 195 8.31 -21.93 6.39
N ASN A 196 7.18 -22.17 5.75
CA ASN A 196 6.98 -23.27 4.81
C ASN A 196 7.03 -22.75 3.38
N PHE A 197 7.82 -23.38 2.52
CA PHE A 197 7.95 -23.01 1.11
C PHE A 197 7.06 -23.90 0.25
N ILE A 198 6.21 -23.28 -0.56
CA ILE A 198 5.28 -23.96 -1.46
C ILE A 198 5.61 -23.53 -2.88
N GLU A 199 6.06 -24.48 -3.70
CA GLU A 199 6.31 -24.26 -5.12
C GLU A 199 5.03 -24.59 -5.89
N GLY A 200 4.44 -23.57 -6.54
CA GLY A 200 3.26 -23.78 -7.36
C GLY A 200 2.49 -22.52 -7.69
N ASP A 201 1.51 -22.68 -8.59
CA ASP A 201 0.62 -21.61 -9.00
C ASP A 201 -0.45 -21.37 -7.93
N PHE A 202 -0.33 -20.28 -7.17
CA PHE A 202 -1.29 -19.92 -6.13
C PHE A 202 -2.75 -19.98 -6.59
N LEU A 203 -3.06 -19.59 -7.83
CA LEU A 203 -4.45 -19.60 -8.33
C LEU A 203 -4.98 -21.01 -8.57
N LEU A 204 -4.11 -21.99 -8.79
CA LEU A 204 -4.47 -23.40 -9.05
C LEU A 204 -4.24 -24.34 -7.85
N LEU A 205 -3.42 -23.94 -6.88
CA LEU A 205 -3.19 -24.70 -5.66
C LEU A 205 -4.45 -24.76 -4.79
N GLU A 206 -4.77 -25.94 -4.25
CA GLU A 206 -5.84 -26.08 -3.26
C GLU A 206 -5.28 -25.89 -1.84
N PHE A 207 -6.09 -25.28 -0.98
CA PHE A 207 -5.73 -25.01 0.40
C PHE A 207 -6.87 -25.49 1.30
N ASP A 208 -6.55 -26.39 2.22
CA ASP A 208 -7.55 -27.02 3.10
C ASP A 208 -7.78 -26.24 4.40
N LYS A 209 -7.12 -25.10 4.57
CA LYS A 209 -7.21 -24.26 5.76
C LYS A 209 -7.50 -22.81 5.41
N LYS A 210 -8.18 -22.14 6.33
CA LYS A 210 -8.28 -20.68 6.35
C LYS A 210 -7.13 -20.12 7.18
N TYR A 211 -6.43 -19.14 6.62
CA TYR A 211 -5.34 -18.42 7.27
C TYR A 211 -5.88 -17.27 8.10
N ASP A 212 -5.17 -16.92 9.18
CA ASP A 212 -5.47 -15.72 9.94
C ASP A 212 -5.17 -14.47 9.11
N ILE A 213 -4.06 -14.48 8.37
CA ILE A 213 -3.61 -13.36 7.54
C ILE A 213 -3.20 -13.86 6.16
N VAL A 214 -3.72 -13.24 5.10
CA VAL A 214 -3.17 -13.34 3.74
C VAL A 214 -2.63 -11.96 3.36
N ILE A 215 -1.36 -11.86 2.99
CA ILE A 215 -0.69 -10.59 2.68
C ILE A 215 0.24 -10.76 1.49
N GLY A 216 0.47 -9.72 0.71
CA GLY A 216 1.45 -9.79 -0.37
C GLY A 216 1.27 -8.74 -1.45
N ASN A 217 2.08 -8.89 -2.50
CA ASN A 217 2.01 -8.10 -3.73
C ASN A 217 1.77 -9.04 -4.92
N PRO A 218 0.51 -9.27 -5.33
CA PRO A 218 0.19 -10.11 -6.48
C PRO A 218 0.84 -9.59 -7.79
N PRO A 219 1.08 -10.45 -8.78
CA PRO A 219 1.57 -10.01 -10.09
C PRO A 219 0.51 -9.18 -10.84
N TYR A 220 0.96 -8.09 -11.48
CA TYR A 220 0.05 -7.11 -12.14
C TYR A 220 -0.23 -7.42 -13.61
N MET A 221 0.26 -8.55 -14.12
CA MET A 221 0.15 -8.92 -15.53
C MET A 221 -1.30 -9.19 -15.97
N LYS A 222 -1.61 -8.78 -17.21
CA LYS A 222 -2.87 -9.09 -17.90
C LYS A 222 -2.66 -10.22 -18.89
N LEU A 223 -3.42 -11.31 -18.73
CA LEU A 223 -3.38 -12.45 -19.66
C LEU A 223 -4.04 -12.09 -20.99
N THR A 224 -3.22 -11.70 -21.97
CA THR A 224 -3.69 -11.35 -23.33
C THR A 224 -3.44 -12.46 -24.34
N LYS A 225 -2.34 -13.21 -24.20
CA LYS A 225 -1.92 -14.25 -25.15
C LYS A 225 -2.28 -15.67 -24.70
N GLU A 226 -2.32 -15.93 -23.40
CA GLU A 226 -2.53 -17.27 -22.84
C GLU A 226 -4.01 -17.55 -22.52
N LYS A 227 -4.80 -17.79 -23.56
CA LYS A 227 -6.26 -17.99 -23.43
C LYS A 227 -6.64 -19.18 -22.54
N SER A 228 -5.91 -20.30 -22.65
CA SER A 228 -6.19 -21.50 -21.85
C SER A 228 -5.96 -21.28 -20.36
N LEU A 229 -4.87 -20.61 -19.99
CA LEU A 229 -4.56 -20.24 -18.61
C LEU A 229 -5.58 -19.24 -18.06
N ALA A 230 -5.94 -18.22 -18.86
CA ALA A 230 -6.99 -17.27 -18.49
C ALA A 230 -8.32 -17.97 -18.21
N THR A 231 -8.70 -18.98 -19.00
CA THR A 231 -9.91 -19.78 -18.75
C THR A 231 -9.82 -20.55 -17.43
N LYS A 232 -8.67 -21.15 -17.11
CA LYS A 232 -8.46 -21.87 -15.84
C LYS A 232 -8.59 -20.94 -14.63
N TYR A 233 -7.91 -19.79 -14.65
CA TYR A 233 -8.02 -18.81 -13.55
C TYR A 233 -9.42 -18.27 -13.41
N LYS A 234 -10.07 -17.98 -14.54
CA LYS A 234 -11.47 -17.55 -14.54
C LYS A 234 -12.37 -18.62 -13.97
N ALA A 235 -12.13 -19.92 -14.18
CA ALA A 235 -13.03 -20.97 -13.68
C ALA A 235 -13.25 -20.87 -12.16
N GLY A 236 -12.19 -20.58 -11.39
CA GLY A 236 -12.25 -20.41 -9.94
C GLY A 236 -12.66 -19.02 -9.43
N ALA A 237 -12.73 -18.01 -10.30
CA ALA A 237 -13.05 -16.62 -9.92
C ALA A 237 -14.53 -16.28 -10.10
N ILE A 238 -15.06 -15.33 -9.33
CA ILE A 238 -16.38 -14.74 -9.54
C ILE A 238 -16.31 -13.71 -10.67
N ASN A 239 -15.28 -12.85 -10.67
CA ASN A 239 -15.10 -11.88 -11.74
C ASN A 239 -14.59 -12.55 -13.02
N LYS A 240 -15.46 -12.65 -14.04
CA LYS A 240 -15.09 -13.17 -15.37
C LYS A 240 -14.74 -12.06 -16.38
N ASP A 241 -14.90 -10.80 -15.99
CA ASP A 241 -14.86 -9.62 -16.89
C ASP A 241 -13.44 -9.05 -17.04
N THR A 242 -12.48 -9.56 -16.27
CA THR A 242 -11.06 -9.18 -16.35
C THR A 242 -10.16 -10.36 -16.73
N ASN A 243 -8.98 -10.04 -17.26
CA ASN A 243 -7.86 -10.98 -17.41
C ASN A 243 -6.64 -10.55 -16.57
N ASN A 244 -6.78 -9.55 -15.70
CA ASN A 244 -5.71 -9.11 -14.83
C ASN A 244 -5.58 -10.10 -13.66
N ILE A 245 -4.38 -10.68 -13.52
CA ILE A 245 -4.13 -11.76 -12.57
C ILE A 245 -4.37 -11.32 -11.13
N PHE A 246 -3.96 -10.09 -10.78
CA PHE A 246 -4.11 -9.59 -9.41
C PHE A 246 -5.56 -9.64 -8.92
N ALA A 247 -6.57 -9.47 -9.78
CA ALA A 247 -7.97 -9.54 -9.38
C ALA A 247 -8.36 -10.94 -8.90
N PHE A 248 -7.88 -11.99 -9.58
CA PHE A 248 -8.08 -13.37 -9.14
C PHE A 248 -7.34 -13.67 -7.84
N PHE A 249 -6.16 -13.07 -7.63
CA PHE A 249 -5.45 -13.15 -6.36
C PHE A 249 -6.25 -12.52 -5.22
N VAL A 250 -6.84 -11.35 -5.43
CA VAL A 250 -7.70 -10.69 -4.43
C VAL A 250 -8.86 -11.61 -4.02
N GLU A 251 -9.58 -12.18 -5.00
CA GLU A 251 -10.73 -13.04 -4.72
C GLU A 251 -10.33 -14.31 -3.95
N LYS A 252 -9.27 -14.99 -4.38
CA LYS A 252 -8.78 -16.19 -3.70
C LYS A 252 -8.24 -15.86 -2.30
N ALA A 253 -7.54 -14.74 -2.14
CA ALA A 253 -7.08 -14.29 -0.83
C ALA A 253 -8.24 -14.01 0.14
N ILE A 254 -9.33 -13.37 -0.33
CA ILE A 254 -10.56 -13.15 0.46
C ILE A 254 -11.19 -14.49 0.90
N LYS A 255 -11.19 -15.50 0.03
CA LYS A 255 -11.66 -16.85 0.40
C LYS A 255 -10.79 -17.48 1.50
N LEU A 256 -9.47 -17.31 1.41
CA LEU A 256 -8.50 -18.00 2.26
C LEU A 256 -8.12 -17.27 3.55
N GLY A 257 -8.36 -15.97 3.69
CA GLY A 257 -7.88 -15.17 4.82
C GLY A 257 -8.98 -14.64 5.73
N SER A 258 -8.76 -14.64 7.04
CA SER A 258 -9.56 -13.86 8.00
C SER A 258 -9.26 -12.38 7.88
N TYR A 259 -7.98 -12.02 7.74
CA TYR A 259 -7.51 -10.70 7.32
C TYR A 259 -6.78 -10.82 5.99
N VAL A 260 -7.08 -9.93 5.05
CA VAL A 260 -6.45 -9.89 3.73
C VAL A 260 -5.88 -8.51 3.49
N SER A 261 -4.56 -8.44 3.30
CA SER A 261 -3.86 -7.17 3.11
C SER A 261 -2.98 -7.22 1.87
N LEU A 262 -3.46 -6.71 0.75
CA LEU A 262 -2.73 -6.76 -0.52
C LEU A 262 -2.37 -5.35 -0.98
N ILE A 263 -1.28 -5.21 -1.75
CA ILE A 263 -0.99 -4.04 -2.57
C ILE A 263 -1.22 -4.39 -4.04
N VAL A 264 -2.04 -3.59 -4.72
CA VAL A 264 -2.47 -3.85 -6.09
C VAL A 264 -2.56 -2.54 -6.88
N PRO A 265 -2.68 -2.59 -8.22
CA PRO A 265 -2.93 -1.39 -9.01
C PRO A 265 -4.21 -0.67 -8.55
N LYS A 266 -4.16 0.65 -8.49
CA LYS A 266 -5.30 1.52 -8.11
C LYS A 266 -6.50 1.35 -9.04
N SER A 267 -6.29 0.77 -10.22
CA SER A 267 -7.37 0.44 -11.14
C SER A 267 -8.46 -0.43 -10.51
N ILE A 268 -8.14 -1.24 -9.48
CA ILE A 268 -9.14 -2.05 -8.76
C ILE A 268 -10.32 -1.22 -8.26
N ILE A 269 -10.09 0.02 -7.81
CA ILE A 269 -11.14 0.88 -7.26
C ILE A 269 -11.90 1.68 -8.31
N ASN A 270 -11.39 1.80 -9.55
CA ASN A 270 -11.93 2.72 -10.55
C ASN A 270 -12.30 2.11 -11.92
N ALA A 271 -11.69 1.01 -12.33
CA ALA A 271 -11.92 0.46 -13.66
C ALA A 271 -13.17 -0.46 -13.68
N PRO A 272 -14.02 -0.38 -14.71
CA PRO A 272 -15.23 -1.19 -14.81
C PRO A 272 -14.99 -2.71 -14.80
N GLU A 273 -13.84 -3.18 -15.31
CA GLU A 273 -13.51 -4.61 -15.33
C GLU A 273 -13.34 -5.23 -13.93
N PHE A 274 -13.32 -4.42 -12.87
CA PHE A 274 -13.19 -4.87 -11.48
C PHE A 274 -14.47 -4.71 -10.65
N ASN A 275 -15.61 -4.36 -11.26
CA ASN A 275 -16.88 -4.16 -10.52
C ASN A 275 -17.24 -5.36 -9.63
N LYS A 276 -17.23 -6.58 -10.19
CA LYS A 276 -17.50 -7.81 -9.45
C LYS A 276 -16.50 -8.05 -8.30
N THR A 277 -15.22 -7.79 -8.54
CA THR A 277 -14.21 -7.89 -7.48
C THR A 277 -14.45 -6.86 -6.37
N ARG A 278 -14.85 -5.63 -6.71
CA ARG A 278 -15.25 -4.61 -5.72
C ARG A 278 -16.49 -4.99 -4.93
N GLU A 279 -17.48 -5.61 -5.55
CA GLU A 279 -18.68 -6.12 -4.85
C GLU A 279 -18.29 -7.13 -3.76
N ILE A 280 -17.40 -8.07 -4.09
CA ILE A 280 -16.86 -9.06 -3.15
C ILE A 280 -16.11 -8.37 -2.01
N MET A 281 -15.22 -7.42 -2.33
CA MET A 281 -14.48 -6.66 -1.32
C MET A 281 -15.43 -5.88 -0.40
N ASN A 282 -16.44 -5.22 -0.95
CA ASN A 282 -17.36 -4.35 -0.22
C ASN A 282 -18.33 -5.12 0.70
N TYR A 283 -18.53 -6.42 0.46
CA TYR A 283 -19.32 -7.28 1.35
C TYR A 283 -18.70 -7.43 2.75
N HIS A 284 -17.37 -7.26 2.84
CA HIS A 284 -16.60 -7.42 4.07
C HIS A 284 -16.21 -6.06 4.69
N SER A 285 -15.65 -6.10 5.89
CA SER A 285 -15.08 -4.91 6.55
C SER A 285 -13.75 -4.53 5.91
N ILE A 286 -13.74 -3.46 5.12
CA ILE A 286 -12.51 -2.82 4.64
C ILE A 286 -12.03 -1.89 5.77
N SER A 287 -11.09 -2.38 6.58
CA SER A 287 -10.59 -1.65 7.75
C SER A 287 -9.65 -0.51 7.39
N HIS A 288 -8.80 -0.71 6.37
CA HIS A 288 -7.78 0.24 5.96
C HIS A 288 -7.68 0.30 4.44
N ILE A 289 -7.43 1.49 3.91
CA ILE A 289 -6.98 1.73 2.54
C ILE A 289 -5.79 2.69 2.59
N ILE A 290 -4.69 2.33 1.94
CA ILE A 290 -3.55 3.23 1.73
C ILE A 290 -3.45 3.53 0.23
N ASP A 291 -3.62 4.79 -0.17
CA ASP A 291 -3.33 5.24 -1.54
C ASP A 291 -1.88 5.73 -1.62
N PHE A 292 -1.03 4.94 -2.29
CA PHE A 292 0.38 5.29 -2.50
C PHE A 292 0.58 6.18 -3.75
N GLY A 293 -0.44 6.33 -4.61
CA GLY A 293 -0.26 6.86 -5.96
C GLY A 293 0.88 6.14 -6.68
N GLU A 294 1.73 6.88 -7.37
CA GLU A 294 2.94 6.36 -8.03
C GLU A 294 4.15 6.18 -7.07
N LYS A 295 3.99 6.44 -5.77
CA LYS A 295 5.13 6.48 -4.82
C LYS A 295 5.58 5.10 -4.33
N ALA A 296 4.76 4.05 -4.50
CA ALA A 296 5.10 2.70 -4.04
C ALA A 296 6.30 2.11 -4.79
N PHE A 297 6.34 2.29 -6.12
CA PHE A 297 7.37 1.69 -6.98
C PHE A 297 8.12 2.77 -7.76
N LYS A 298 9.41 2.96 -7.46
CA LYS A 298 10.23 3.97 -8.15
C LYS A 298 10.51 3.56 -9.61
N GLY A 299 10.30 4.49 -10.54
CA GLY A 299 10.60 4.29 -11.97
C GLY A 299 9.49 3.55 -12.74
N VAL A 300 8.33 3.31 -12.13
CA VAL A 300 7.16 2.73 -12.80
C VAL A 300 6.00 3.71 -12.69
N LYS A 301 5.36 4.03 -13.80
CA LYS A 301 4.17 4.90 -13.84
C LYS A 301 2.92 4.07 -13.56
N ILE A 302 2.83 3.52 -12.35
CA ILE A 302 1.66 2.77 -11.90
C ILE A 302 1.18 3.31 -10.56
N GLU A 303 -0.07 3.74 -10.51
CA GLU A 303 -0.72 4.06 -9.25
C GLU A 303 -1.10 2.78 -8.51
N THR A 304 -0.84 2.74 -7.22
CA THR A 304 -1.10 1.55 -6.39
C THR A 304 -1.79 1.92 -5.11
N ILE A 305 -2.62 0.99 -4.64
CA ILE A 305 -3.26 1.08 -3.34
C ILE A 305 -2.99 -0.21 -2.57
N SER A 306 -2.98 -0.11 -1.25
CA SER A 306 -3.17 -1.26 -0.40
C SER A 306 -4.52 -1.18 0.30
N PHE A 307 -5.12 -2.33 0.55
CA PHE A 307 -6.31 -2.44 1.39
C PHE A 307 -6.08 -3.52 2.44
N THR A 308 -6.76 -3.40 3.58
CA THR A 308 -6.83 -4.45 4.61
C THR A 308 -8.29 -4.79 4.88
N ILE A 309 -8.71 -5.99 4.48
CA ILE A 309 -10.07 -6.51 4.63
C ILE A 309 -10.13 -7.51 5.78
N ASN A 310 -11.11 -7.38 6.66
CA ASN A 310 -11.48 -8.40 7.61
C ASN A 310 -12.72 -9.15 7.09
N THR A 311 -12.53 -10.41 6.70
CA THR A 311 -13.58 -11.24 6.08
C THR A 311 -14.59 -11.79 7.10
N THR A 312 -14.27 -11.70 8.40
CA THR A 312 -15.12 -12.14 9.51
C THR A 312 -16.07 -11.07 10.02
N ARG A 313 -15.96 -9.83 9.51
CA ARG A 313 -16.77 -8.69 9.93
C ARG A 313 -17.51 -8.08 8.75
N LYS A 314 -18.68 -7.49 9.05
CA LYS A 314 -19.45 -6.67 8.10
C LYS A 314 -18.83 -5.29 7.96
N SER A 315 -19.20 -4.58 6.89
CA SER A 315 -18.77 -3.22 6.62
C SER A 315 -19.00 -2.28 7.80
N GLY A 316 -18.06 -1.37 8.00
CA GLY A 316 -18.05 -0.43 9.13
C GLY A 316 -17.34 0.85 8.74
N GLU A 317 -16.37 1.26 9.54
CA GLU A 317 -15.48 2.37 9.22
C GLU A 317 -14.21 1.88 8.52
N THR A 318 -13.66 2.73 7.67
CA THR A 318 -12.42 2.53 6.92
C THR A 318 -11.46 3.68 7.20
N LEU A 319 -10.24 3.37 7.64
CA LEU A 319 -9.17 4.35 7.73
C LEU A 319 -8.49 4.50 6.36
N VAL A 320 -8.65 5.66 5.74
CA VAL A 320 -8.06 6.01 4.44
C VAL A 320 -6.84 6.88 4.66
N SER A 321 -5.66 6.35 4.32
CA SER A 321 -4.39 7.08 4.33
C SER A 321 -3.98 7.38 2.88
N SER A 322 -3.67 8.63 2.56
CA SER A 322 -3.21 8.98 1.21
C SER A 322 -1.86 9.70 1.24
N TYR A 323 -0.90 9.11 0.52
CA TYR A 323 0.43 9.66 0.33
C TYR A 323 0.42 10.79 -0.71
N ILE A 324 -0.66 10.93 -1.48
CA ILE A 324 -0.80 11.97 -2.49
C ILE A 324 -1.15 13.29 -1.80
N ASN A 325 -2.12 13.28 -0.90
CA ASN A 325 -2.61 14.46 -0.19
C ASN A 325 -2.06 14.61 1.24
N ASN A 326 -1.24 13.67 1.70
CA ASN A 326 -0.71 13.60 3.07
C ASN A 326 -1.80 13.66 4.15
N SER A 327 -2.89 12.89 3.95
CA SER A 327 -4.02 12.86 4.89
C SER A 327 -4.29 11.45 5.41
N VAL A 328 -4.90 11.40 6.60
CA VAL A 328 -5.47 10.20 7.21
C VAL A 328 -6.88 10.54 7.65
N ARG A 329 -7.88 9.80 7.16
CA ARG A 329 -9.30 10.05 7.41
C ARG A 329 -10.00 8.75 7.80
N LEU A 330 -10.73 8.76 8.91
CA LEU A 330 -11.66 7.69 9.25
C LEU A 330 -13.02 8.01 8.63
N LEU A 331 -13.52 7.14 7.76
CA LEU A 331 -14.75 7.37 6.99
C LEU A 331 -15.65 6.13 7.05
N PRO A 332 -16.98 6.28 6.99
CA PRO A 332 -17.86 5.13 6.77
C PRO A 332 -17.51 4.44 5.44
N GLN A 333 -17.33 3.11 5.46
CA GLN A 333 -17.03 2.36 4.24
C GLN A 333 -18.07 2.63 3.15
N LYS A 334 -19.36 2.58 3.53
CA LYS A 334 -20.50 2.86 2.62
C LYS A 334 -20.45 4.23 1.95
N TYR A 335 -19.75 5.21 2.54
CA TYR A 335 -19.64 6.56 2.00
C TYR A 335 -18.63 6.61 0.85
N ILE A 336 -17.50 5.90 1.00
CA ILE A 336 -16.44 5.83 -0.02
C ILE A 336 -16.67 4.72 -1.06
N THR A 337 -17.47 3.70 -0.74
CA THR A 337 -17.83 2.58 -1.63
C THR A 337 -19.28 2.66 -2.14
N ASP A 338 -19.86 3.86 -2.10
CA ASP A 338 -21.25 4.13 -2.49
C ASP A 338 -21.53 3.66 -3.93
N SER A 339 -22.49 2.73 -4.08
CA SER A 339 -22.88 2.16 -5.36
C SER A 339 -23.64 3.13 -6.27
N PHE A 340 -24.03 4.31 -5.77
CA PHE A 340 -24.54 5.39 -6.61
C PHE A 340 -23.48 5.85 -7.62
N PHE A 341 -22.20 5.79 -7.26
CA PHE A 341 -21.09 6.14 -8.13
C PHE A 341 -20.49 4.89 -8.81
N PRO A 342 -19.97 5.01 -10.05
CA PRO A 342 -19.45 3.86 -10.80
C PRO A 342 -18.15 3.28 -10.24
N TYR A 343 -17.49 3.99 -9.34
CA TYR A 343 -16.23 3.61 -8.70
C TYR A 343 -16.13 4.17 -7.29
N TRP A 344 -15.18 3.65 -6.49
CA TRP A 344 -14.98 4.12 -5.12
C TRP A 344 -14.33 5.50 -5.10
N LEU A 345 -14.84 6.37 -4.24
CA LEU A 345 -14.43 7.76 -4.10
C LEU A 345 -13.72 7.98 -2.76
N LEU A 346 -12.42 7.66 -2.70
CA LEU A 346 -11.63 7.77 -1.46
C LEU A 346 -11.50 9.22 -0.94
N TYR A 347 -11.61 10.20 -1.84
CA TYR A 347 -11.40 11.63 -1.56
C TYR A 347 -12.70 12.42 -1.39
N ARG A 348 -13.85 11.73 -1.38
CA ARG A 348 -15.17 12.32 -1.20
C ARG A 348 -15.22 13.20 0.06
N ASN A 349 -15.85 14.35 -0.05
CA ASN A 349 -16.03 15.33 1.03
C ASN A 349 -17.36 16.09 0.84
N GLU A 350 -17.67 16.98 1.78
CA GLU A 350 -18.93 17.75 1.77
C GLU A 350 -19.08 18.65 0.55
N ASP A 351 -17.97 19.23 0.04
CA ASP A 351 -17.99 20.04 -1.18
C ASP A 351 -18.39 19.20 -2.40
N PHE A 352 -17.79 18.01 -2.54
CA PHE A 352 -18.15 17.05 -3.59
C PHE A 352 -19.62 16.65 -3.45
N ASP A 353 -20.09 16.34 -2.24
CA ASP A 353 -21.47 15.93 -2.00
C ASP A 353 -22.46 17.03 -2.38
N ARG A 354 -22.18 18.28 -2.03
CA ARG A 354 -23.03 19.43 -2.39
C ARG A 354 -23.19 19.56 -3.90
N VAL A 355 -22.07 19.46 -4.62
CA VAL A 355 -22.09 19.54 -6.09
C VAL A 355 -22.81 18.32 -6.66
N ALA A 356 -22.43 17.10 -6.28
CA ALA A 356 -23.02 15.87 -6.79
C ALA A 356 -24.54 15.80 -6.55
N ASN A 357 -25.02 16.23 -5.38
CA ASN A 357 -26.45 16.26 -5.07
C ASN A 357 -27.25 17.29 -5.89
N SER A 358 -26.58 18.29 -6.48
CA SER A 358 -27.21 19.26 -7.38
C SER A 358 -27.24 18.79 -8.85
N MET A 359 -26.62 17.64 -9.15
CA MET A 359 -26.46 17.12 -10.51
C MET A 359 -27.35 15.92 -10.79
N SER A 360 -27.77 15.81 -12.05
CA SER A 360 -28.39 14.59 -12.59
C SER A 360 -27.34 13.76 -13.31
N PHE A 361 -27.00 12.59 -12.76
CA PHE A 361 -26.01 11.69 -13.35
C PHE A 361 -26.62 10.75 -14.39
N GLY A 362 -25.76 10.15 -15.23
CA GLY A 362 -26.18 9.13 -16.20
C GLY A 362 -26.90 9.67 -17.44
N ILE A 363 -26.97 10.99 -17.62
CA ILE A 363 -27.57 11.62 -18.81
C ILE A 363 -26.78 11.26 -20.07
N PHE A 364 -25.45 11.30 -19.99
CA PHE A 364 -24.56 10.93 -21.08
C PHE A 364 -23.44 10.02 -20.57
N LYS A 365 -22.94 9.13 -21.43
CA LYS A 365 -21.70 8.39 -21.16
C LYS A 365 -20.54 9.27 -21.61
N SER A 366 -19.60 9.57 -20.72
CA SER A 366 -18.31 10.13 -21.13
C SER A 366 -17.69 9.17 -22.14
N TYR A 367 -17.55 9.59 -23.39
CA TYR A 367 -16.84 8.83 -24.41
C TYR A 367 -15.70 9.70 -24.93
N ARG A 368 -14.56 9.05 -25.20
CA ARG A 368 -13.43 9.71 -25.82
C ARG A 368 -13.63 9.64 -27.32
N ASP A 369 -14.02 10.76 -27.91
CA ASP A 369 -13.96 10.91 -29.35
C ASP A 369 -12.49 10.79 -29.80
N ARG A 370 -12.17 9.69 -30.49
CA ARG A 370 -10.82 9.44 -31.05
C ARG A 370 -10.73 9.85 -32.53
N VAL A 371 -11.80 10.38 -33.12
CA VAL A 371 -11.82 10.79 -34.53
C VAL A 371 -11.32 12.22 -34.75
N ILE A 372 -11.29 13.06 -33.71
CA ILE A 372 -10.57 14.35 -33.75
C ILE A 372 -9.05 14.11 -33.69
N THR A 373 -8.45 13.99 -34.88
CA THR A 373 -7.01 13.73 -35.08
C THR A 373 -6.33 14.87 -35.84
N LYS A 374 -4.99 14.82 -35.94
CA LYS A 374 -4.22 15.78 -36.76
C LYS A 374 -4.70 15.86 -38.22
N ALA A 375 -5.31 14.81 -38.76
CA ALA A 375 -5.79 14.77 -40.14
C ALA A 375 -6.98 15.70 -40.39
N VAL A 376 -7.80 15.97 -39.37
CA VAL A 376 -9.01 16.79 -39.48
C VAL A 376 -8.85 18.18 -38.86
N THR A 377 -7.79 18.40 -38.08
CA THR A 377 -7.50 19.69 -37.45
C THR A 377 -6.61 20.59 -38.29
N LYS A 378 -6.85 21.90 -38.24
CA LYS A 378 -6.13 22.97 -38.96
C LYS A 378 -5.57 24.03 -38.00
N SER A 379 -4.71 24.92 -38.49
CA SER A 379 -4.17 26.06 -37.73
C SER A 379 -5.16 27.22 -37.54
N ARG A 380 -6.21 27.26 -38.37
CA ARG A 380 -7.35 28.19 -38.28
C ARG A 380 -8.61 27.47 -38.73
N GLY A 381 -9.76 27.86 -38.21
CA GLY A 381 -11.04 27.29 -38.60
C GLY A 381 -12.20 27.76 -37.73
N LYS A 382 -13.39 27.26 -38.05
CA LYS A 382 -14.65 27.71 -37.42
C LYS A 382 -14.77 27.33 -35.94
N PHE A 383 -14.33 26.13 -35.55
CA PHE A 383 -14.46 25.62 -34.20
C PHE A 383 -13.09 25.37 -33.60
N ARG A 384 -12.81 26.00 -32.46
CA ARG A 384 -11.58 25.78 -31.69
C ARG A 384 -11.63 24.43 -30.97
N VAL A 385 -10.57 23.64 -31.08
CA VAL A 385 -10.41 22.38 -30.36
C VAL A 385 -9.55 22.62 -29.12
N LEU A 386 -10.18 22.57 -27.94
CA LEU A 386 -9.46 22.64 -26.67
C LEU A 386 -8.80 21.30 -26.37
N LYS A 387 -7.48 21.32 -26.19
CA LYS A 387 -6.69 20.14 -25.79
C LYS A 387 -6.37 20.20 -24.31
N SER A 388 -5.83 19.11 -23.76
CA SER A 388 -5.55 19.00 -22.31
C SER A 388 -4.73 20.15 -21.73
N ARG A 389 -3.78 20.72 -22.48
CA ARG A 389 -2.99 21.88 -22.00
C ARG A 389 -3.75 23.21 -22.02
N ASN A 390 -4.84 23.30 -22.78
CA ASN A 390 -5.71 24.46 -22.78
C ASN A 390 -6.62 24.50 -21.54
N ILE A 391 -6.70 23.45 -20.73
CA ILE A 391 -7.58 23.39 -19.57
C ILE A 391 -6.76 23.70 -18.32
N GLY A 392 -6.95 24.90 -17.77
CA GLY A 392 -6.37 25.37 -16.51
C GLY A 392 -7.29 25.11 -15.32
N ASN A 393 -6.93 25.67 -14.16
CA ASN A 393 -7.76 25.56 -12.97
C ASN A 393 -8.94 26.55 -13.07
N ASN A 394 -10.11 26.05 -13.46
CA ASN A 394 -11.32 26.86 -13.73
C ASN A 394 -11.15 27.91 -14.83
N GLU A 395 -10.24 27.69 -15.77
CA GLU A 395 -10.01 28.60 -16.90
C GLU A 395 -9.61 27.85 -18.17
N VAL A 396 -9.78 28.50 -19.31
CA VAL A 396 -9.21 28.05 -20.59
C VAL A 396 -7.96 28.87 -20.86
N ILE A 397 -6.82 28.19 -20.98
CA ILE A 397 -5.52 28.79 -21.23
C ILE A 397 -5.27 28.87 -22.73
N ASP A 398 -5.01 30.08 -23.21
CA ASP A 398 -4.53 30.33 -24.56
C ASP A 398 -3.01 30.12 -24.62
N ILE A 399 -2.57 29.16 -25.44
CA ILE A 399 -1.16 28.84 -25.60
C ILE A 399 -0.74 29.24 -27.03
N PRO A 400 0.24 30.16 -27.18
CA PRO A 400 0.76 30.54 -28.49
C PRO A 400 1.15 29.31 -29.32
N ASP A 401 0.73 29.30 -30.59
CA ASP A 401 1.02 28.25 -31.57
C ASP A 401 0.60 26.81 -31.19
N TYR A 402 -0.28 26.67 -30.20
CA TYR A 402 -0.76 25.36 -29.76
C TYR A 402 -2.16 25.03 -30.27
N ASP A 403 -3.02 26.03 -30.44
CA ASP A 403 -4.42 25.80 -30.77
C ASP A 403 -4.62 25.17 -32.13
N CYS A 404 -5.64 24.32 -32.23
CA CYS A 404 -6.06 23.73 -33.49
C CYS A 404 -7.57 23.85 -33.65
N TYR A 405 -8.02 23.80 -34.89
CA TYR A 405 -9.39 24.13 -35.28
C TYR A 405 -9.96 23.09 -36.22
N VAL A 406 -11.28 22.97 -36.28
CA VAL A 406 -11.99 22.19 -37.30
C VAL A 406 -13.10 23.05 -37.91
N ASP A 407 -13.35 22.89 -39.20
CA ASP A 407 -14.41 23.64 -39.91
C ASP A 407 -15.74 22.88 -39.93
N ASP A 408 -15.69 21.57 -40.16
CA ASP A 408 -16.84 20.69 -40.19
C ASP A 408 -16.82 19.73 -39.01
N ILE A 409 -17.80 19.86 -38.13
CA ILE A 409 -17.97 19.04 -36.94
C ILE A 409 -19.08 17.99 -37.09
N SER A 410 -19.78 17.96 -38.23
CA SER A 410 -20.97 17.10 -38.43
C SER A 410 -20.67 15.61 -38.23
N SER A 411 -19.44 15.20 -38.52
CA SER A 411 -18.95 13.83 -38.35
C SER A 411 -18.56 13.47 -36.92
N PHE A 412 -18.43 14.45 -36.01
CA PHE A 412 -18.08 14.20 -34.62
C PHE A 412 -19.34 14.08 -33.77
N ASP A 413 -19.40 13.05 -32.94
CA ASP A 413 -20.52 12.87 -32.02
C ASP A 413 -20.63 14.03 -31.01
N VAL A 414 -19.52 14.72 -30.72
CA VAL A 414 -19.49 15.87 -29.79
C VAL A 414 -20.24 17.08 -30.33
N SER A 415 -20.46 17.16 -31.65
CA SER A 415 -21.19 18.27 -32.29
C SER A 415 -22.62 18.41 -31.78
N LYS A 416 -23.23 17.30 -31.32
CA LYS A 416 -24.58 17.25 -30.73
C LYS A 416 -24.69 18.07 -29.44
N PHE A 417 -23.56 18.40 -28.80
CA PHE A 417 -23.51 19.13 -27.54
C PHE A 417 -22.99 20.56 -27.69
N LEU A 418 -22.77 21.03 -28.92
CA LEU A 418 -22.27 22.38 -29.15
C LEU A 418 -23.27 23.43 -28.62
N ASN A 419 -22.76 24.43 -27.89
CA ASN A 419 -23.55 25.52 -27.28
C ASN A 419 -24.54 25.10 -26.17
N HIS A 420 -24.50 23.85 -25.71
CA HIS A 420 -25.23 23.43 -24.52
C HIS A 420 -24.52 23.94 -23.26
N THR A 421 -25.12 24.92 -22.56
CA THR A 421 -24.58 25.54 -21.35
C THR A 421 -24.81 24.71 -20.09
N GLU A 422 -25.71 23.72 -20.17
CA GLU A 422 -26.03 22.78 -19.12
C GLU A 422 -25.10 21.57 -19.07
N CYS A 423 -24.20 21.45 -20.05
CA CYS A 423 -23.21 20.37 -20.11
C CYS A 423 -21.95 20.75 -19.35
N VAL A 424 -21.61 19.94 -18.34
CA VAL A 424 -20.35 20.08 -17.60
C VAL A 424 -19.32 19.11 -18.17
N LEU A 425 -18.20 19.64 -18.66
CA LEU A 425 -17.01 18.85 -19.00
C LEU A 425 -16.21 18.67 -17.70
N LEU A 426 -16.15 17.44 -17.19
CA LEU A 426 -15.35 17.05 -16.01
C LEU A 426 -13.98 16.50 -16.40
#